data_AF-A0A3D8RHZ8-F1
#
_entry.id   AF-A0A3D8RHZ8-F1
#
_cell.length_a   1.000
_cell.length_b   1.000
_cell.length_c   1.000
_cell.angle_alpha   90.00
_cell.angle_beta   90.00
_cell.angle_gamma   90.00
#
_symmetry.space_group_name_H-M   'P 1'
#
loop_
_entity.id
_entity.type
_entity.pdbx_description
1 polymer ?
#
loop_
_entity_poly.entity_id
_entity_poly.type
_entity_poly.pdbx_seq_one_letter_code
_entity_poly.pdbx_strand_id
1 'polypeptide(L)'
;MIQYHASLPNFDTTPSAFLVETENILSTTRNIHDSIVASITPLIATFANVVQPLIDCENARLCRLTILPLFATVSKDQELRNPLRAAEKLAVAADTKGLMDKRLALLVAVVAEKWREGKQKLDAQAEWLLKRKHGELSRNGLSIKDETTKERYKGLLAELNSMLVAARKNYPK
;
A
#
# COMPACT_ATOMS: atom_id res chain seq x y z
N MET A 1 19.47 -10.71 2.28
CA MET A 1 19.68 -9.25 2.40
C MET A 1 19.20 -8.61 1.12
N ILE A 2 18.09 -7.88 1.15
CA ILE A 2 17.66 -7.06 0.02
C ILE A 2 18.50 -5.78 0.08
N GLN A 3 19.45 -5.61 -0.84
CA GLN A 3 20.19 -4.35 -0.96
C GLN A 3 19.23 -3.27 -1.45
N TYR A 4 18.93 -2.31 -0.59
CA TYR A 4 18.20 -1.09 -0.95
C TYR A 4 19.13 -0.18 -1.77
N HIS A 5 19.28 -0.45 -3.06
CA HIS A 5 19.85 0.51 -4.00
C HIS A 5 18.78 1.56 -4.28
N ALA A 6 18.74 2.61 -3.46
CA ALA A 6 17.94 3.80 -3.72
C ALA A 6 18.45 4.43 -5.03
N SER A 7 17.91 3.97 -6.15
CA SER A 7 18.19 4.53 -7.47
C SER A 7 17.71 5.98 -7.43
N LEU A 8 18.58 6.91 -7.79
CA LEU A 8 18.22 8.32 -7.85
C LEU A 8 17.00 8.50 -8.77
N PRO A 9 16.08 9.43 -8.43
CA PRO A 9 14.96 9.72 -9.31
C PRO A 9 15.45 10.12 -10.70
N ASN A 10 14.94 9.44 -11.73
CA ASN A 10 15.22 9.80 -13.11
C ASN A 10 14.22 10.87 -13.55
N PHE A 11 14.72 12.08 -13.85
CA PHE A 11 13.91 13.22 -14.30
C PHE A 11 13.72 13.28 -15.82
N ASP A 12 14.42 12.43 -16.57
CA ASP A 12 14.38 12.37 -18.03
C ASP A 12 13.46 11.25 -18.56
N THR A 13 12.66 10.65 -17.69
CA THR A 13 11.81 9.51 -18.05
C THR A 13 10.51 9.94 -18.75
N THR A 14 9.95 9.05 -19.56
CA THR A 14 8.76 9.32 -20.38
C THR A 14 7.46 8.95 -19.64
N PRO A 15 6.32 9.57 -20.00
CA PRO A 15 5.03 9.23 -19.37
C PRO A 15 4.66 7.75 -19.53
N SER A 16 4.99 7.14 -20.68
CA SER A 16 4.75 5.73 -20.94
C SER A 16 5.63 4.82 -20.08
N ALA A 17 6.90 5.18 -19.86
CA ALA A 17 7.78 4.44 -18.96
C ALA A 17 7.26 4.43 -17.52
N PHE A 18 6.73 5.56 -17.02
CA PHE A 18 6.13 5.63 -15.69
C PHE A 18 4.87 4.79 -15.53
N LEU A 19 3.99 4.74 -16.54
CA LEU A 19 2.81 3.89 -16.50
C LEU A 19 3.20 2.41 -16.43
N VAL A 20 4.09 1.97 -17.33
CA VAL A 20 4.59 0.59 -17.35
C VAL A 20 5.25 0.22 -16.03
N GLU A 21 6.08 1.11 -15.50
CA GLU A 21 6.71 0.90 -14.20
C GLU A 21 5.68 0.79 -13.07
N THR A 22 4.68 1.66 -13.06
CA THR A 22 3.61 1.63 -12.06
C THR A 22 2.87 0.30 -12.12
N GLU A 23 2.49 -0.16 -13.32
CA GLU A 23 1.83 -1.46 -13.51
C GLU A 23 2.70 -2.63 -13.03
N ASN A 24 3.99 -2.62 -13.35
CA ASN A 24 4.94 -3.65 -12.90
C ASN A 24 5.06 -3.69 -11.37
N ILE A 25 5.17 -2.52 -10.73
CA ILE A 25 5.19 -2.39 -9.28
C ILE A 25 3.89 -2.95 -8.68
N LEU A 26 2.73 -2.55 -9.20
CA LEU A 26 1.44 -3.00 -8.68
C LEU A 26 1.20 -4.50 -8.87
N SER A 27 1.66 -5.04 -10.01
CA SER A 27 1.65 -6.48 -10.28
C SER A 27 2.53 -7.25 -9.27
N THR A 28 3.76 -6.76 -9.04
CA THR A 28 4.69 -7.35 -8.08
C THR A 28 4.13 -7.32 -6.66
N THR A 29 3.57 -6.19 -6.22
CA THR A 29 2.92 -6.07 -4.91
C THR A 29 1.78 -7.08 -4.77
N ARG A 30 0.93 -7.22 -5.79
CA ARG A 30 -0.16 -8.19 -5.78
C ARG A 30 0.36 -9.62 -5.67
N ASN A 31 1.37 -9.97 -6.44
CA ASN A 31 1.96 -11.31 -6.42
C ASN A 31 2.56 -11.65 -5.04
N ILE A 32 3.22 -10.70 -4.38
CA ILE A 32 3.72 -10.87 -3.01
C ILE A 32 2.56 -11.11 -2.04
N HIS A 33 1.52 -10.27 -2.11
CA HIS A 33 0.34 -10.41 -1.27
C HIS A 33 -0.35 -11.77 -1.43
N ASP A 34 -0.61 -12.18 -2.68
CA ASP A 34 -1.26 -13.45 -2.98
C ASP A 34 -0.36 -14.64 -2.61
N SER A 35 0.95 -14.54 -2.80
CA SER A 35 1.91 -15.57 -2.39
C SER A 35 1.94 -15.77 -0.88
N ILE A 36 1.92 -14.69 -0.08
CA ILE A 36 1.86 -14.75 1.38
C ILE A 36 0.60 -15.49 1.81
N VAL A 37 -0.56 -15.09 1.27
CA VAL A 37 -1.85 -15.67 1.63
C VAL A 37 -1.98 -17.14 1.20
N ALA A 38 -1.39 -17.51 0.06
CA ALA A 38 -1.44 -18.89 -0.43
C ALA A 38 -0.50 -19.83 0.33
N SER A 39 0.66 -19.34 0.80
CA SER A 39 1.71 -20.17 1.40
C SER A 39 1.72 -20.18 2.93
N ILE A 40 1.13 -19.16 3.57
CA ILE A 40 1.25 -18.98 5.03
C ILE A 40 -0.09 -19.17 5.71
N THR A 41 -0.14 -20.11 6.65
CA THR A 41 -1.29 -20.32 7.53
C THR A 41 -1.14 -19.54 8.83
N PRO A 42 -2.24 -19.27 9.57
CA PRO A 42 -2.17 -18.68 10.91
C PRO A 42 -1.19 -19.39 11.85
N LEU A 43 -1.08 -20.71 11.74
CA LEU A 43 -0.20 -21.51 12.58
C LEU A 43 1.29 -21.15 12.38
N ILE A 44 1.73 -20.95 11.13
CA ILE A 44 3.13 -20.67 10.79
C ILE A 44 3.42 -19.19 10.55
N ALA A 45 2.41 -18.32 10.69
CA ALA A 45 2.58 -16.88 10.54
C ALA A 45 3.54 -16.31 11.60
N THR A 46 4.56 -15.58 11.13
CA THR A 46 5.58 -14.89 11.93
C THR A 46 5.83 -13.49 11.37
N PHE A 47 6.55 -12.66 12.11
CA PHE A 47 6.95 -11.33 11.60
C PHE A 47 7.78 -11.46 10.32
N ALA A 48 8.73 -12.39 10.29
CA ALA A 48 9.67 -12.55 9.19
C ALA A 48 9.03 -13.01 7.86
N ASN A 49 7.97 -13.82 7.91
CA ASN A 49 7.33 -14.35 6.71
C ASN A 49 6.04 -13.62 6.29
N VAL A 50 5.40 -12.87 7.19
CA VAL A 50 4.19 -12.07 6.86
C VAL A 50 4.49 -10.59 6.82
N VAL A 51 4.99 -10.02 7.92
CA VAL A 51 5.04 -8.56 8.10
C VAL A 51 6.25 -7.97 7.39
N GLN A 52 7.42 -8.58 7.55
CA GLN A 52 8.66 -8.11 6.93
C GLN A 52 8.53 -8.01 5.40
N PRO A 53 8.03 -9.03 4.66
CA PRO A 53 7.91 -8.92 3.21
C PRO A 53 6.90 -7.85 2.76
N LEU A 54 5.82 -7.63 3.54
CA LEU A 54 4.86 -6.54 3.26
C LEU A 54 5.52 -5.17 3.43
N ILE A 55 6.34 -5.00 4.47
CA ILE A 55 7.09 -3.75 4.72
C ILE A 55 8.16 -3.53 3.65
N ASP A 56 8.92 -4.56 3.30
CA ASP A 56 9.96 -4.46 2.26
C ASP A 56 9.34 -4.11 0.90
N CYS A 57 8.20 -4.72 0.56
CA CYS A 57 7.44 -4.38 -0.63
C CYS A 57 6.93 -2.93 -0.60
N GLU A 58 6.39 -2.48 0.53
CA GLU A 58 5.93 -1.10 0.72
C GLU A 58 7.09 -0.10 0.53
N ASN A 59 8.23 -0.33 1.18
CA ASN A 59 9.40 0.53 1.09
C ASN A 59 9.95 0.60 -0.33
N ALA A 60 10.14 -0.55 -0.99
CA ALA A 60 10.64 -0.62 -2.35
C ALA A 60 9.74 0.15 -3.33
N ARG A 61 8.42 0.02 -3.14
CA ARG A 61 7.43 0.74 -3.95
C ARG A 61 7.43 2.24 -3.67
N LEU A 62 7.43 2.66 -2.40
CA LEU A 62 7.40 4.07 -2.03
C LEU A 62 8.58 4.83 -2.64
N CYS A 63 9.78 4.26 -2.61
CA CYS A 63 10.96 4.85 -3.25
C CYS A 63 10.74 5.20 -4.74
N ARG A 64 9.90 4.46 -5.45
CA ARG A 64 9.63 4.63 -6.89
C ARG A 64 8.40 5.50 -7.16
N LEU A 65 7.31 5.28 -6.43
CA LEU A 65 6.04 5.96 -6.69
C LEU A 65 5.95 7.36 -6.09
N THR A 66 6.72 7.69 -5.04
CA THR A 66 6.67 9.02 -4.41
C THR A 66 7.06 10.16 -5.36
N ILE A 67 7.78 9.89 -6.44
CA ILE A 67 8.15 10.91 -7.43
C ILE A 67 6.99 11.25 -8.40
N LEU A 68 6.00 10.37 -8.58
CA LEU A 68 4.91 10.58 -9.55
C LEU A 68 4.09 11.85 -9.26
N PRO A 69 3.62 12.10 -8.01
CA PRO A 69 2.84 13.30 -7.70
C PRO A 69 3.64 14.59 -7.90
N LEU A 70 4.97 14.54 -7.70
CA LEU A 70 5.85 15.68 -7.96
C LEU A 70 5.79 16.07 -9.44
N PHE A 71 6.10 15.14 -10.35
CA PHE A 71 6.05 15.40 -11.81
C PHE A 71 4.66 15.81 -12.29
N ALA A 72 3.61 15.17 -11.76
CA ALA A 72 2.22 15.50 -12.09
C ALA A 72 1.81 16.93 -11.67
N THR A 73 2.51 17.51 -10.69
CA THR A 73 2.23 18.83 -10.14
C THR A 73 3.11 19.92 -10.77
N VAL A 74 4.40 19.65 -10.98
CA VAL A 74 5.38 20.68 -11.39
C VAL A 74 5.65 20.73 -12.89
N SER A 75 5.36 19.65 -13.64
CA SER A 75 5.59 19.65 -15.08
C SER A 75 4.74 20.70 -15.77
N LYS A 76 5.32 21.43 -16.74
CA LYS A 76 4.60 22.36 -17.62
C LYS A 76 3.86 21.65 -18.75
N ASP A 77 4.26 20.42 -19.09
CA ASP A 77 3.65 19.61 -20.13
C ASP A 77 2.39 18.87 -19.63
N GLN A 78 1.23 19.19 -20.21
CA GLN A 78 -0.05 18.56 -19.87
C GLN A 78 -0.09 17.08 -20.28
N GLU A 79 0.57 16.72 -21.39
CA GLU A 79 0.64 15.35 -21.90
C GLU A 79 1.50 14.46 -20.99
N LEU A 80 2.41 15.06 -20.23
CA LEU A 80 3.11 14.39 -19.14
C LEU A 80 2.24 14.28 -17.87
N ARG A 81 1.52 15.34 -17.49
CA ARG A 81 0.73 15.37 -16.25
C ARG A 81 -0.43 14.36 -16.23
N ASN A 82 -1.15 14.19 -17.34
CA ASN A 82 -2.36 13.37 -17.38
C ASN A 82 -2.10 11.87 -17.13
N PRO A 83 -1.16 11.22 -17.83
CA PRO A 83 -0.76 9.83 -17.56
C PRO A 83 -0.27 9.62 -16.11
N LEU A 84 0.50 10.56 -15.57
CA LEU A 84 1.01 10.47 -14.20
C LEU A 84 -0.09 10.51 -13.15
N ARG A 85 -1.12 11.36 -13.35
CA ARG A 85 -2.30 11.35 -12.49
C ARG A 85 -3.10 10.06 -12.60
N ALA A 86 -3.13 9.44 -13.79
CA ALA A 86 -3.76 8.14 -13.95
C ALA A 86 -2.96 7.05 -13.20
N ALA A 87 -1.63 7.05 -13.30
CA ALA A 87 -0.74 6.17 -12.55
C ALA A 87 -0.92 6.34 -11.03
N GLU A 88 -0.97 7.57 -10.54
CA GLU A 88 -1.22 7.89 -9.12
C GLU A 88 -2.56 7.31 -8.65
N LYS A 89 -3.63 7.48 -9.43
CA LYS A 89 -4.94 6.88 -9.12
C LYS A 89 -4.90 5.36 -9.04
N LEU A 90 -4.20 4.71 -9.96
CA LEU A 90 -4.02 3.25 -9.94
C LEU A 90 -3.28 2.80 -8.68
N ALA A 91 -2.22 3.53 -8.30
CA ALA A 91 -1.47 3.25 -7.07
C ALA A 91 -2.33 3.38 -5.81
N VAL A 92 -3.09 4.48 -5.68
CA VAL A 92 -4.00 4.70 -4.55
C VAL A 92 -5.09 3.63 -4.49
N ALA A 93 -5.66 3.24 -5.63
CA ALA A 93 -6.65 2.17 -5.71
C ALA A 93 -6.09 0.81 -5.28
N ALA A 94 -4.86 0.49 -5.69
CA ALA A 94 -4.17 -0.73 -5.28
C ALA A 94 -3.86 -0.74 -3.77
N ASP A 95 -3.45 0.40 -3.21
CA ASP A 95 -3.20 0.54 -1.77
C ASP A 95 -4.46 0.33 -0.95
N THR A 96 -5.56 0.93 -1.41
CA THR A 96 -6.88 0.74 -0.81
C THR A 96 -7.25 -0.74 -0.83
N LYS A 97 -7.10 -1.42 -1.99
CA LYS A 97 -7.39 -2.86 -2.11
C LYS A 97 -6.53 -3.69 -1.15
N GLY A 98 -5.24 -3.40 -1.04
CA GLY A 98 -4.32 -4.09 -0.13
C GLY A 98 -4.71 -3.90 1.34
N LEU A 99 -5.05 -2.68 1.75
CA LEU A 99 -5.49 -2.38 3.11
C LEU A 99 -6.81 -3.07 3.49
N MET A 100 -7.63 -3.42 2.50
CA MET A 100 -8.92 -4.08 2.69
C MET A 100 -8.88 -5.62 2.54
N ASP A 101 -7.71 -6.20 2.24
CA ASP A 101 -7.56 -7.65 2.08
C ASP A 101 -7.62 -8.35 3.46
N LYS A 102 -8.80 -8.94 3.74
CA LYS A 102 -9.11 -9.66 4.98
C LYS A 102 -8.12 -10.80 5.28
N ARG A 103 -7.53 -11.41 4.25
CA ARG A 103 -6.66 -12.57 4.38
C ARG A 103 -5.30 -12.14 4.94
N LEU A 104 -4.71 -11.09 4.37
CA LEU A 104 -3.48 -10.48 4.89
C LEU A 104 -3.68 -9.91 6.29
N ALA A 105 -4.78 -9.19 6.47
CA ALA A 105 -5.24 -8.67 7.74
C ALA A 105 -5.25 -9.73 8.86
N LEU A 106 -5.84 -10.90 8.59
CA LEU A 106 -5.90 -12.01 9.54
C LEU A 106 -4.50 -12.50 9.91
N LEU A 107 -3.62 -12.72 8.93
CA LEU A 107 -2.26 -13.18 9.18
C LEU A 107 -1.47 -12.18 10.03
N VAL A 108 -1.57 -10.88 9.74
CA VAL A 108 -0.90 -9.83 10.54
C VAL A 108 -1.46 -9.77 11.96
N ALA A 109 -2.78 -9.92 12.14
CA ALA A 109 -3.41 -9.97 13.46
C ALA A 109 -2.93 -11.17 14.29
N VAL A 110 -2.77 -12.33 13.66
CA VAL A 110 -2.23 -13.54 14.30
C VAL A 110 -0.78 -13.33 14.73
N VAL A 111 0.05 -12.69 13.89
CA VAL A 111 1.42 -12.33 14.28
C VAL A 111 1.44 -11.35 15.46
N ALA A 112 0.53 -10.37 15.46
CA ALA A 112 0.38 -9.42 16.57
C ALA A 112 -0.03 -10.11 17.88
N GLU A 113 -0.91 -11.12 17.82
CA GLU A 113 -1.30 -11.90 19.00
C GLU A 113 -0.14 -12.75 19.53
N LYS A 114 0.56 -13.49 18.65
CA LYS A 114 1.74 -14.28 19.05
C LYS A 114 2.82 -13.42 19.72
N TRP A 115 3.02 -12.20 19.24
CA TRP A 115 3.92 -11.24 19.87
C TRP A 115 3.41 -10.81 21.25
N ARG A 116 2.12 -10.47 21.41
CA ARG A 116 1.50 -10.12 22.70
C ARG A 116 1.61 -11.24 23.74
N GLU A 117 1.42 -12.49 23.32
CA GLU A 117 1.53 -13.68 24.16
C GLU A 117 2.98 -14.07 24.49
N GLY A 118 3.98 -13.34 23.98
CA GLY A 118 5.40 -13.65 24.19
C GLY A 118 5.92 -14.87 23.40
N LYS A 119 5.14 -15.39 22.44
CA LYS A 119 5.51 -16.53 21.58
C LYS A 119 6.50 -16.13 20.47
N GLN A 120 6.74 -14.84 20.29
CA GLN A 120 7.72 -14.31 19.34
C GLN A 120 8.42 -13.09 19.96
N LYS A 121 9.76 -13.14 20.05
CA LYS A 121 10.57 -11.99 20.45
C LYS A 121 10.88 -11.12 19.24
N LEU A 122 10.63 -9.82 19.36
CA LEU A 122 10.92 -8.82 18.34
C LEU A 122 11.83 -7.76 18.95
N ASP A 123 12.70 -7.18 18.12
CA ASP A 123 13.38 -5.94 18.48
C ASP A 123 12.40 -4.76 18.43
N ALA A 124 12.84 -3.59 18.92
CA ALA A 124 12.00 -2.40 19.01
C ALA A 124 11.49 -1.90 17.64
N GLN A 125 12.28 -2.06 16.58
CA GLN A 125 11.89 -1.63 15.23
C GLN A 125 10.84 -2.58 14.66
N ALA A 126 11.05 -3.89 14.75
CA ALA A 126 10.12 -4.91 14.30
C ALA A 126 8.79 -4.83 15.07
N GLU A 127 8.85 -4.58 16.38
CA GLU A 127 7.66 -4.32 17.19
C GLU A 127 6.87 -3.10 16.68
N TRP A 128 7.56 -1.98 16.43
CA TRP A 128 6.92 -0.78 15.92
C TRP A 128 6.29 -1.01 14.54
N LEU A 129 7.00 -1.69 13.64
CA LEU A 129 6.51 -2.02 12.31
C LEU A 129 5.28 -2.92 12.36
N LEU A 130 5.27 -3.93 13.24
CA LEU A 130 4.13 -4.80 13.47
C LEU A 130 2.92 -4.00 13.97
N LYS A 131 3.10 -3.14 14.96
CA LYS A 131 2.04 -2.27 15.50
C LYS A 131 1.49 -1.33 14.43
N ARG A 132 2.37 -0.69 13.65
CA ARG A 132 1.98 0.20 12.53
C ARG A 132 1.14 -0.55 11.51
N LYS A 133 1.65 -1.67 11.00
CA LYS A 133 1.00 -2.45 9.94
C LYS A 133 -0.33 -3.05 10.41
N HIS A 134 -0.36 -3.61 11.61
CA HIS A 134 -1.58 -4.11 12.23
C HIS A 134 -2.62 -2.99 12.38
N GLY A 135 -2.23 -1.83 12.91
CA GLY A 135 -3.13 -0.68 13.06
C GLY A 135 -3.65 -0.13 11.73
N GLU A 136 -2.81 -0.05 10.70
CA GLU A 136 -3.23 0.33 9.33
C GLU A 136 -4.33 -0.60 8.82
N LEU A 137 -4.12 -1.92 8.92
CA LEU A 137 -5.10 -2.90 8.44
C LEU A 137 -6.38 -2.89 9.31
N SER A 138 -6.26 -2.79 10.64
CA SER A 138 -7.40 -2.71 11.56
C SER A 138 -8.34 -1.55 11.26
N ARG A 139 -7.79 -0.36 11.00
CA ARG A 139 -8.58 0.85 10.66
C ARG A 139 -9.30 0.74 9.32
N ASN A 140 -8.83 -0.09 8.40
CA ASN A 140 -9.37 -0.23 7.04
C ASN A 140 -10.35 -1.40 6.87
N GLY A 141 -11.09 -1.74 7.94
CA GLY A 141 -12.26 -2.63 7.87
C GLY A 141 -12.04 -4.05 8.38
N LEU A 142 -10.92 -4.33 9.06
CA LEU A 142 -10.67 -5.60 9.76
C LEU A 142 -11.64 -5.83 10.93
N SER A 143 -12.03 -4.74 11.60
CA SER A 143 -13.00 -4.79 12.71
C SER A 143 -14.44 -4.94 12.24
N ILE A 144 -14.71 -4.78 10.94
CA ILE A 144 -16.06 -4.83 10.37
C ILE A 144 -16.33 -6.26 9.90
N LYS A 145 -16.99 -7.05 10.75
CA LYS A 145 -17.37 -8.43 10.45
C LYS A 145 -18.52 -8.51 9.43
N ASP A 146 -19.38 -7.50 9.37
CA ASP A 146 -20.56 -7.42 8.50
C ASP A 146 -20.20 -6.91 7.08
N GLU A 147 -20.53 -7.69 6.05
CA GLU A 147 -20.20 -7.35 4.66
C GLU A 147 -21.00 -6.15 4.14
N THR A 148 -22.23 -5.95 4.62
CA THR A 148 -23.09 -4.82 4.24
C THR A 148 -22.49 -3.49 4.70
N THR A 149 -22.06 -3.43 5.96
CA THR A 149 -21.37 -2.28 6.55
C THR A 149 -20.04 -2.02 5.84
N LYS A 150 -19.35 -3.07 5.39
CA LYS A 150 -18.11 -2.95 4.63
C LYS A 150 -18.33 -2.32 3.25
N GLU A 151 -19.34 -2.76 2.49
CA GLU A 151 -19.66 -2.16 1.19
C GLU A 151 -20.11 -0.70 1.34
N ARG A 152 -20.89 -0.39 2.37
CA ARG A 152 -21.24 1.00 2.70
C ARG A 152 -20.00 1.84 3.02
N TYR A 153 -19.07 1.32 3.82
CA TYR A 153 -17.81 2.01 4.14
C TYR A 153 -16.96 2.26 2.89
N LYS A 154 -16.86 1.29 1.98
CA LYS A 154 -16.20 1.48 0.67
C LYS A 154 -16.86 2.60 -0.14
N GLY A 155 -18.19 2.61 -0.20
CA GLY A 155 -18.95 3.67 -0.88
C GLY A 155 -18.64 5.05 -0.31
N LEU A 156 -18.65 5.19 1.01
CA LEU A 156 -18.33 6.45 1.71
C LEU A 156 -16.88 6.90 1.50
N LEU A 157 -15.91 5.98 1.53
CA LEU A 157 -14.52 6.28 1.21
C LEU A 157 -14.34 6.76 -0.23
N ALA A 158 -15.02 6.11 -1.18
CA ALA A 158 -14.98 6.51 -2.59
C ALA A 158 -15.60 7.90 -2.79
N GLU A 159 -16.72 8.17 -2.12
CA GLU A 159 -17.38 9.49 -2.12
C GLU A 159 -16.48 10.57 -1.52
N LEU A 160 -15.90 10.33 -0.34
CA LEU A 160 -14.97 11.25 0.31
C LEU A 160 -13.76 11.56 -0.58
N ASN A 161 -13.16 10.55 -1.20
CA ASN A 161 -12.04 10.74 -2.12
C ASN A 161 -12.44 11.57 -3.35
N SER A 162 -13.64 11.32 -3.90
CA SER A 162 -14.20 12.12 -5.00
C SER A 162 -14.36 13.60 -4.59
N MET A 163 -14.92 13.85 -3.40
CA MET A 163 -15.09 15.19 -2.85
C MET A 163 -13.76 15.90 -2.62
N LEU A 164 -12.74 15.22 -2.06
CA LEU A 164 -11.42 15.80 -1.84
C LEU A 164 -10.72 16.17 -3.15
N VAL A 165 -10.84 15.33 -4.18
CA VAL A 165 -10.31 15.62 -5.53
C VAL A 165 -11.02 16.83 -6.13
N ALA A 166 -12.34 16.92 -6.01
CA ALA A 166 -13.12 18.05 -6.49
C ALA A 166 -12.77 19.35 -5.74
N ALA A 167 -12.67 19.30 -4.42
CA ALA A 167 -12.26 20.43 -3.59
C ALA A 167 -10.86 20.94 -3.94
N ARG A 168 -9.90 20.03 -4.16
CA ARG A 168 -8.53 20.40 -4.60
C ARG A 168 -8.50 21.03 -5.99
N LYS A 169 -9.42 20.65 -6.89
CA LYS A 169 -9.58 21.28 -8.22
C LYS A 169 -10.24 22.66 -8.14
N ASN A 170 -11.18 22.84 -7.21
CA ASN A 170 -11.99 24.06 -7.08
C ASN A 170 -11.38 25.10 -6.12
N TYR A 171 -10.27 24.77 -5.44
CA TYR A 171 -9.54 25.74 -4.64
C TYR A 171 -8.88 26.77 -5.57
N PRO A 172 -9.25 28.06 -5.51
CA PRO A 172 -8.53 29.09 -6.25
C PRO A 172 -7.11 29.17 -5.70
N LYS A 173 -6.12 29.26 -6.59
CA LYS A 173 -4.74 29.60 -6.22
C LYS A 173 -4.65 31.06 -5.80
#